data_AF-R6NVX8-F1
#
_entry.id   AF-R6NVX8-F1
#
_cell.length_a   1.000
_cell.length_b   1.000
_cell.length_c   1.000
_cell.angle_alpha   90.00
_cell.angle_beta   90.00
_cell.angle_gamma   90.00
#
_symmetry.space_group_name_H-M   'P 1'
#
loop_
_entity.id
_entity.type
_entity.pdbx_description
1 polymer ?
#
loop_
_entity_poly.entity_id
_entity_poly.type
_entity_poly.pdbx_seq_one_letter_code
_entity_poly.pdbx_strand_id
1 'polypeptide(L)'
;MKKLSEKEALFCAYAAEGADPRGCAARAGYSVVPSRAAARLLAREDIRNRIKQLQEERQSCSRVESGLRKLAFGSSADAFKLLLGGEELSAEDIERLDLFNVSDIKRPKGGGLEIKFYDRLKAMERLAAIGGGVEAAQSSFAGALMEGARLLGGEAED
;
A
#
# COMPACT_ATOMS: atom_id res chain seq x y z
N MET A 1 16.31 -10.31 -24.40
CA MET A 1 14.97 -10.12 -23.78
C MET A 1 14.23 -9.03 -24.54
N LYS A 2 12.95 -9.24 -24.87
CA LYS A 2 12.11 -8.17 -25.43
C LYS A 2 11.90 -7.11 -24.34
N LYS A 3 12.05 -5.83 -24.68
CA LYS A 3 11.77 -4.72 -23.76
C LYS A 3 10.26 -4.65 -23.49
N LEU A 4 9.87 -4.57 -22.24
CA LEU A 4 8.47 -4.34 -21.86
C LEU A 4 8.00 -2.98 -22.38
N SER A 5 6.76 -2.93 -22.87
CA SER A 5 6.07 -1.68 -23.17
C SER A 5 5.78 -0.89 -21.89
N GLU A 6 5.45 0.39 -22.05
CA GLU A 6 5.10 1.27 -20.92
C GLU A 6 3.90 0.73 -20.12
N LYS A 7 2.83 0.26 -20.81
CA LYS A 7 1.66 -0.34 -20.15
C LYS A 7 2.01 -1.63 -19.40
N GLU A 8 2.89 -2.46 -19.95
CA GLU A 8 3.36 -3.67 -19.26
C GLU A 8 4.21 -3.33 -18.03
N ALA A 9 5.10 -2.33 -18.13
CA ALA A 9 5.90 -1.88 -17.01
C ALA A 9 5.04 -1.32 -15.87
N LEU A 10 4.03 -0.50 -16.20
CA LEU A 10 3.05 0.01 -15.24
C LEU A 10 2.24 -1.12 -14.59
N PHE A 11 1.76 -2.09 -15.39
CA PHE A 11 1.08 -3.27 -14.86
C PHE A 11 1.94 -4.02 -13.86
N CYS A 12 3.22 -4.27 -14.18
CA CYS A 12 4.16 -4.94 -13.28
C CYS A 12 4.38 -4.13 -11.99
N ALA A 13 4.50 -2.81 -12.07
CA ALA A 13 4.67 -1.94 -10.90
C ALA A 13 3.46 -2.00 -9.96
N TYR A 14 2.24 -1.92 -10.49
CA TYR A 14 1.02 -2.03 -9.70
C TYR A 14 0.82 -3.44 -9.13
N ALA A 15 1.10 -4.49 -9.92
CA ALA A 15 0.95 -5.87 -9.46
C ALA A 15 1.98 -6.23 -8.38
N ALA A 16 3.19 -5.66 -8.44
CA ALA A 16 4.21 -5.85 -7.41
C ALA A 16 3.79 -5.30 -6.04
N GLU A 17 2.88 -4.32 -5.99
CA GLU A 17 2.29 -3.79 -4.76
C GLU A 17 1.23 -4.71 -4.14
N GLY A 18 0.88 -5.81 -4.81
CA GLY A 18 -0.13 -6.75 -4.36
C GLY A 18 -1.56 -6.27 -4.57
N ALA A 19 -1.77 -5.35 -5.51
CA ALA A 19 -3.08 -4.91 -5.96
C ALA A 19 -3.79 -5.98 -6.81
N ASP A 20 -5.09 -5.80 -7.02
CA ASP A 20 -5.91 -6.72 -7.80
C ASP A 20 -5.46 -6.72 -9.29
N PRO A 21 -5.31 -7.88 -9.94
CA PRO A 21 -4.82 -7.93 -11.32
C PRO A 21 -5.65 -7.12 -12.32
N ARG A 22 -6.98 -7.09 -12.13
CA ARG A 22 -7.90 -6.31 -12.98
C ARG A 22 -7.62 -4.82 -12.85
N GLY A 23 -7.61 -4.28 -11.63
CA GLY A 23 -7.33 -2.87 -11.36
C GLY A 23 -5.92 -2.48 -11.80
N CYS A 24 -4.91 -3.35 -11.64
CA CYS A 24 -3.57 -3.12 -12.19
C CYS A 24 -3.60 -2.91 -13.71
N ALA A 25 -4.35 -3.74 -14.44
CA ALA A 25 -4.48 -3.60 -15.88
C ALA A 25 -5.26 -2.34 -16.27
N ALA A 26 -6.37 -2.05 -15.59
CA ALA A 26 -7.15 -0.84 -15.85
C ALA A 26 -6.30 0.42 -15.66
N ARG A 27 -5.62 0.55 -14.50
CA ARG A 27 -4.71 1.66 -14.16
C ARG A 27 -3.53 1.77 -15.11
N ALA A 28 -3.03 0.65 -15.63
CA ALA A 28 -1.98 0.63 -16.66
C ALA A 28 -2.48 1.01 -18.07
N GLY A 29 -3.76 1.35 -18.21
CA GLY A 29 -4.36 1.81 -19.47
C GLY A 29 -4.89 0.70 -20.37
N TYR A 30 -5.13 -0.50 -19.85
CA TYR A 30 -5.86 -1.55 -20.56
C TYR A 30 -7.36 -1.35 -20.36
N SER A 31 -8.01 -0.72 -21.33
CA SER A 31 -9.41 -0.33 -21.27
C SER A 31 -10.40 -1.42 -21.69
N VAL A 32 -10.03 -2.22 -22.68
CA VAL A 32 -10.88 -3.28 -23.23
C VAL A 32 -10.71 -4.55 -22.40
N VAL A 33 -11.69 -4.83 -21.54
CA VAL A 33 -11.75 -6.02 -20.66
C VAL A 33 -10.45 -6.19 -19.84
N PRO A 34 -10.20 -5.30 -18.86
CA PRO A 34 -8.95 -5.31 -18.07
C PRO A 34 -8.63 -6.66 -17.45
N SER A 35 -9.65 -7.41 -17.00
CA SER A 35 -9.50 -8.77 -16.46
C SER A 35 -8.84 -9.74 -17.44
N ARG A 36 -9.20 -9.67 -18.73
CA ARG A 36 -8.62 -10.53 -19.77
C ARG A 36 -7.19 -10.10 -20.09
N ALA A 37 -6.92 -8.80 -20.14
CA ALA A 37 -5.57 -8.28 -20.31
C ALA A 37 -4.66 -8.73 -19.16
N ALA A 38 -5.12 -8.58 -17.91
CA ALA A 38 -4.42 -9.04 -16.72
C ALA A 38 -4.08 -10.54 -16.78
N ALA A 39 -5.07 -11.40 -17.10
CA ALA A 39 -4.85 -12.83 -17.23
C ALA A 39 -3.79 -13.17 -18.30
N ARG A 40 -3.83 -12.50 -19.45
CA ARG A 40 -2.83 -12.68 -20.52
C ARG A 40 -1.44 -12.22 -20.12
N LEU A 41 -1.34 -11.10 -19.41
CA LEU A 41 -0.06 -10.57 -18.91
C LEU A 41 0.54 -11.53 -17.88
N LEU A 42 -0.24 -11.98 -16.91
CA LEU A 42 0.20 -12.92 -15.88
C LEU A 42 0.57 -14.31 -16.43
N ALA A 43 0.01 -14.70 -17.58
CA ALA A 43 0.39 -15.94 -18.27
C ALA A 43 1.82 -15.90 -18.85
N ARG A 44 2.40 -14.72 -19.05
CA ARG A 44 3.75 -14.57 -19.61
C ARG A 44 4.84 -14.61 -18.54
N GLU A 45 5.93 -15.31 -18.87
CA GLU A 45 7.06 -15.50 -17.96
C GLU A 45 7.85 -14.21 -17.70
N ASP A 46 8.06 -13.39 -18.74
CA ASP A 46 8.75 -12.11 -18.64
C ASP A 46 8.06 -11.14 -17.68
N ILE A 47 6.72 -11.09 -17.71
CA ILE A 47 5.89 -10.30 -16.80
C ILE A 47 6.00 -10.82 -15.36
N ARG A 48 5.85 -12.13 -15.14
CA ARG A 48 5.97 -12.71 -13.79
C ARG A 48 7.35 -12.49 -13.19
N ASN A 49 8.40 -12.66 -13.99
CA ASN A 49 9.78 -12.42 -13.55
C ASN A 49 9.98 -10.95 -13.19
N ARG A 50 9.44 -10.01 -13.96
CA ARG A 50 9.54 -8.58 -13.62
C ARG A 50 8.75 -8.23 -12.35
N ILE A 51 7.56 -8.78 -12.15
CA ILE A 51 6.79 -8.59 -10.91
C ILE A 51 7.58 -9.11 -9.71
N LYS A 52 8.14 -10.32 -9.81
CA LYS A 52 8.96 -10.92 -8.76
C LYS A 52 10.19 -10.08 -8.46
N GLN A 53 10.90 -9.63 -9.50
CA GLN A 53 12.05 -8.74 -9.34
C GLN A 53 11.67 -7.44 -8.63
N LEU A 54 10.55 -6.80 -9.00
CA LEU A 54 10.07 -5.58 -8.32
C LEU A 54 9.68 -5.83 -6.86
N GLN A 55 9.13 -7.00 -6.54
CA GLN A 55 8.83 -7.41 -5.17
C GLN A 55 10.13 -7.64 -4.37
N GLU A 56 11.14 -8.22 -5.01
CA GLU A 56 12.47 -8.44 -4.44
C GLU A 56 13.22 -7.12 -4.20
N GLU A 57 13.18 -6.19 -5.16
CA GLU A 57 13.71 -4.82 -5.01
C GLU A 57 13.04 -4.07 -3.85
N ARG A 58 11.81 -4.45 -3.49
CA ARG A 58 11.02 -3.88 -2.39
C ARG A 58 11.16 -4.65 -1.05
N GLN A 59 12.10 -5.60 -0.94
CA GLN A 59 12.31 -6.50 0.20
C GLN A 59 12.43 -5.84 1.59
N SER A 60 12.58 -4.52 1.67
CA SER A 60 12.63 -3.79 2.93
C SER A 60 11.30 -3.65 3.65
N CYS A 61 10.17 -3.97 3.01
CA CYS A 61 8.84 -3.61 3.50
C CYS A 61 7.82 -4.74 3.29
N SER A 62 7.16 -5.17 4.37
CA SER A 62 6.09 -6.18 4.28
C SER A 62 4.88 -5.66 3.49
N ARG A 63 4.01 -6.55 2.98
CA ARG A 63 2.75 -6.14 2.31
C ARG A 63 1.88 -5.25 3.21
N VAL A 64 1.84 -5.54 4.50
CA VAL A 64 1.09 -4.76 5.50
C VAL A 64 1.69 -3.36 5.62
N GLU A 65 3.00 -3.26 5.76
CA GLU A 65 3.71 -1.98 5.86
C GLU A 65 3.55 -1.16 4.56
N SER A 66 3.61 -1.79 3.38
CA SER A 66 3.36 -1.13 2.10
C SER A 66 1.94 -0.56 2.02
N GLY A 67 0.94 -1.30 2.49
CA GLY A 67 -0.45 -0.82 2.57
C GLY A 67 -0.59 0.36 3.53
N LEU A 68 0.01 0.28 4.71
CA LEU A 68 0.00 1.37 5.70
C LEU A 68 0.73 2.62 5.18
N ARG A 69 1.88 2.48 4.50
CA ARG A 69 2.57 3.58 3.84
C ARG A 69 1.69 4.25 2.79
N LYS A 70 0.92 3.46 2.03
CA LYS A 70 -0.03 4.00 1.05
C LYS A 70 -1.21 4.75 1.71
N LEU A 71 -1.70 4.29 2.85
CA LEU A 71 -2.70 5.05 3.63
C LEU A 71 -2.12 6.35 4.21
N ALA A 72 -0.90 6.30 4.76
CA ALA A 72 -0.25 7.44 5.41
C ALA A 72 0.18 8.52 4.41
N PHE A 73 0.81 8.12 3.30
CA PHE A 73 1.52 9.02 2.38
C PHE A 73 0.99 9.01 0.94
N GLY A 74 -0.02 8.18 0.64
CA GLY A 74 -0.61 8.09 -0.69
C GLY A 74 -1.39 9.34 -1.09
N SER A 75 -1.41 9.61 -2.39
CA SER A 75 -2.18 10.72 -2.98
C SER A 75 -3.68 10.49 -2.85
N SER A 76 -4.44 11.54 -2.59
CA SER A 76 -5.91 11.57 -2.65
C SER A 76 -6.44 12.23 -3.94
N ALA A 77 -5.57 12.49 -4.92
CA ALA A 77 -5.94 13.18 -6.15
C ALA A 77 -7.11 12.51 -6.89
N ASP A 78 -7.16 11.17 -6.93
CA ASP A 78 -8.21 10.46 -7.65
C ASP A 78 -9.58 10.55 -6.97
N ALA A 79 -9.61 10.64 -5.63
CA ALA A 79 -10.84 10.95 -4.90
C ALA A 79 -11.32 12.39 -5.18
N PHE A 80 -10.40 13.35 -5.31
CA PHE A 80 -10.75 14.71 -5.74
C PHE A 80 -11.23 14.76 -7.19
N LYS A 81 -10.66 13.95 -8.10
CA LYS A 81 -11.18 13.81 -9.46
C LYS A 81 -12.63 13.33 -9.46
N LEU A 82 -13.00 12.38 -8.60
CA LEU A 82 -14.40 11.98 -8.43
C LEU A 82 -15.30 13.12 -7.94
N LEU A 83 -14.80 13.90 -6.99
CA LEU A 83 -15.58 15.00 -6.41
C LEU A 83 -15.78 16.16 -7.39
N LEU A 84 -14.75 16.50 -8.17
CA LEU A 84 -14.73 17.62 -9.11
C LEU A 84 -15.27 17.26 -10.50
N GLY A 85 -15.17 15.98 -10.89
CA GLY A 85 -15.54 15.50 -12.23
C GLY A 85 -17.04 15.39 -12.51
N GLY A 86 -17.90 15.63 -11.51
CA GLY A 86 -19.35 15.62 -11.70
C GLY A 86 -19.90 14.30 -12.25
N GLU A 87 -20.90 14.37 -13.14
CA GLU A 87 -21.55 13.21 -13.78
C GLU A 87 -20.83 12.72 -15.05
N GLU A 88 -19.71 13.34 -15.44
CA GLU A 88 -19.06 13.11 -16.75
C GLU A 88 -18.02 11.99 -16.75
N LEU A 89 -17.73 11.35 -15.62
CA LEU A 89 -16.75 10.25 -15.55
C LEU A 89 -17.31 8.98 -16.19
N SER A 90 -16.64 8.48 -17.23
CA SER A 90 -17.00 7.21 -17.83
C SER A 90 -16.68 6.04 -16.88
N ALA A 91 -17.32 4.89 -17.11
CA ALA A 91 -16.98 3.66 -16.38
C ALA A 91 -15.47 3.31 -16.51
N GLU A 92 -14.87 3.61 -17.66
CA GLU A 92 -13.43 3.40 -17.88
C GLU A 92 -12.56 4.34 -17.03
N ASP A 93 -12.97 5.60 -16.90
CA ASP A 93 -12.26 6.56 -16.05
C ASP A 93 -12.32 6.12 -14.59
N ILE A 94 -13.48 5.65 -14.13
CA ILE A 94 -13.67 5.14 -12.77
C ILE A 94 -12.77 3.94 -12.49
N GLU A 95 -12.63 3.01 -13.43
CA GLU A 95 -11.77 1.82 -13.28
C GLU A 95 -10.27 2.16 -13.18
N ARG A 96 -9.86 3.36 -13.62
CA ARG A 96 -8.46 3.82 -13.57
C ARG A 96 -8.09 4.53 -12.28
N LEU A 97 -9.06 4.85 -11.44
CA LEU A 97 -8.83 5.60 -10.22
C LEU A 97 -8.18 4.74 -9.14
N ASP A 98 -7.19 5.30 -8.44
CA ASP A 98 -6.63 4.75 -7.22
C ASP A 98 -7.40 5.28 -6.00
N LEU A 99 -8.44 4.55 -5.59
CA LEU A 99 -9.28 4.89 -4.45
C LEU A 99 -8.83 4.20 -3.15
N PHE A 100 -7.59 3.74 -3.07
CA PHE A 100 -7.10 2.93 -1.93
C PHE A 100 -7.25 3.62 -0.57
N ASN A 101 -7.20 4.95 -0.52
CA ASN A 101 -7.35 5.72 0.72
C ASN A 101 -8.81 6.02 1.10
N VAL A 102 -9.77 5.67 0.25
CA VAL A 102 -11.20 5.91 0.46
C VAL A 102 -11.78 4.78 1.29
N SER A 103 -12.45 5.13 2.38
CA SER A 103 -13.11 4.18 3.28
C SER A 103 -14.60 4.04 3.01
N ASP A 104 -15.25 5.09 2.48
CA ASP A 104 -16.70 5.12 2.24
C ASP A 104 -17.03 6.17 1.17
N ILE A 105 -18.00 5.88 0.31
CA ILE A 105 -18.54 6.80 -0.71
C ILE A 105 -20.06 6.80 -0.61
N LYS A 106 -20.67 7.98 -0.48
CA LYS A 106 -22.13 8.12 -0.33
C LYS A 106 -22.67 9.28 -1.18
N ARG A 107 -23.92 9.11 -1.62
CA ARG A 107 -24.74 10.17 -2.22
C ARG A 107 -25.92 10.46 -1.29
N PRO A 108 -25.80 11.44 -0.38
CA PRO A 108 -26.90 11.77 0.54
C PRO A 108 -28.13 12.31 -0.20
N LYS A 109 -29.29 12.27 0.47
CA LYS A 109 -30.60 12.64 -0.11
C LYS A 109 -30.68 14.10 -0.60
N GLY A 110 -29.80 14.98 -0.11
CA GLY A 110 -29.69 16.37 -0.56
C GLY A 110 -28.88 16.56 -1.85
N GLY A 111 -28.44 15.47 -2.49
CA GLY A 111 -27.47 15.53 -3.59
C GLY A 111 -26.04 15.67 -3.09
N GLY A 112 -25.09 15.76 -4.02
CA GLY A 112 -23.66 15.79 -3.72
C GLY A 112 -23.05 14.41 -3.47
N LEU A 113 -21.71 14.35 -3.53
CA LEU A 113 -20.93 13.15 -3.28
C LEU A 113 -20.11 13.36 -2.00
N GLU A 114 -20.26 12.47 -1.02
CA GLU A 114 -19.45 12.45 0.19
C GLU A 114 -18.44 11.31 0.10
N ILE A 115 -17.16 11.62 0.31
CA ILE A 115 -16.06 10.65 0.32
C ILE A 115 -15.36 10.72 1.67
N LYS A 116 -15.25 9.59 2.35
CA LYS A 116 -14.47 9.46 3.59
C LYS A 116 -13.14 8.78 3.30
N PHE A 117 -12.11 9.22 4.00
CA PHE A 117 -10.78 8.62 3.93
C PHE A 117 -10.49 7.77 5.17
N TYR A 118 -9.56 6.84 5.05
CA TYR A 118 -8.92 6.24 6.21
C TYR A 118 -8.09 7.27 6.98
N ASP A 119 -7.94 7.06 8.29
CA ASP A 119 -7.14 7.92 9.16
C ASP A 119 -5.64 7.74 8.88
N ARG A 120 -5.01 8.80 8.36
CA ARG A 120 -3.57 8.82 8.04
C ARG A 120 -2.69 8.83 9.29
N LEU A 121 -3.12 9.50 10.35
CA LEU A 121 -2.39 9.52 11.62
C LEU A 121 -2.36 8.10 12.19
N LYS A 122 -3.49 7.40 12.16
CA LYS A 122 -3.56 5.99 12.58
C LYS A 122 -2.63 5.10 11.77
N ALA A 123 -2.54 5.28 10.46
CA ALA A 123 -1.62 4.52 9.63
C ALA A 123 -0.15 4.79 10.00
N MET A 124 0.22 6.05 10.26
CA MET A 124 1.56 6.43 10.71
C MET A 124 1.91 5.87 12.09
N GLU A 125 0.99 5.88 13.05
CA GLU A 125 1.18 5.24 14.35
C GLU A 125 1.49 3.74 14.21
N ARG A 126 0.76 3.04 13.33
CA ARG A 126 1.00 1.62 13.06
C ARG A 126 2.37 1.39 12.39
N LEU A 127 2.79 2.26 11.49
CA LEU A 127 4.13 2.20 10.89
C LEU A 127 5.23 2.42 11.92
N ALA A 128 5.06 3.38 12.82
CA ALA A 128 6.03 3.64 13.90
C ALA A 128 6.16 2.44 14.87
N ALA A 129 5.05 1.74 15.13
CA ALA A 129 5.07 0.52 15.93
C ALA A 129 5.82 -0.63 15.23
N ILE A 130 5.63 -0.80 13.92
CA ILE A 130 6.35 -1.81 13.11
C ILE A 130 7.86 -1.51 13.06
N GLY A 131 8.25 -0.23 13.01
CA GLY A 131 9.64 0.22 12.98
C GLY A 131 10.40 0.15 14.30
N GLY A 132 9.80 -0.37 15.39
CA GLY A 132 10.51 -0.60 16.65
C GLY A 132 10.63 0.60 17.60
N GLY A 133 9.82 1.66 17.43
CA GLY A 133 9.93 2.86 18.27
C GLY A 133 9.48 2.72 19.74
N VAL A 134 8.73 1.67 20.10
CA VAL A 134 8.18 1.51 21.46
C VAL A 134 8.72 0.26 22.17
N GLU A 135 8.90 -0.85 21.45
CA GLU A 135 9.42 -2.09 22.06
C GLU A 135 10.94 -2.05 22.30
N ALA A 136 11.73 -1.42 21.42
CA ALA A 136 13.18 -1.31 21.63
C ALA A 136 13.51 -0.53 22.92
N ALA A 137 12.77 0.54 23.21
CA ALA A 137 12.94 1.34 24.42
C ALA A 137 12.48 0.61 25.70
N GLN A 138 11.43 -0.21 25.62
CA GLN A 138 10.99 -1.04 26.76
C GLN A 138 11.94 -2.22 27.02
N SER A 139 12.47 -2.85 25.97
CA SER A 139 13.50 -3.89 26.11
C SER A 139 14.82 -3.34 26.66
N SER A 140 15.20 -2.10 26.32
CA SER A 140 16.42 -1.48 26.85
C SER A 140 16.27 -1.07 28.32
N PHE A 141 15.11 -0.57 28.75
CA PHE A 141 14.89 -0.21 30.16
C PHE A 141 14.74 -1.44 31.06
N ALA A 142 13.94 -2.43 30.65
CA ALA A 142 13.81 -3.68 31.40
C ALA A 142 15.14 -4.44 31.47
N GLY A 143 15.90 -4.48 30.36
CA GLY A 143 17.24 -5.06 30.32
C GLY A 143 18.23 -4.32 31.24
N ALA A 144 18.24 -2.99 31.21
CA ALA A 144 19.10 -2.19 32.09
C ALA A 144 18.75 -2.37 33.58
N LEU A 145 17.46 -2.48 33.91
CA LEU A 145 17.00 -2.71 35.27
C LEU A 145 17.40 -4.10 35.79
N MET A 146 17.26 -5.14 34.96
CA MET A 146 17.68 -6.51 35.32
C MET A 146 19.20 -6.61 35.49
N GLU A 147 19.99 -5.96 34.63
CA GLU A 147 21.45 -5.96 34.77
C GLU A 147 21.89 -5.20 36.04
N GLY A 148 21.25 -4.07 36.35
CA GLY A 148 21.50 -3.33 37.60
C GLY A 148 21.19 -4.18 38.85
N ALA A 149 20.08 -4.93 38.84
CA ALA A 149 19.73 -5.82 39.94
C ALA A 149 20.72 -6.99 40.09
N ARG A 150 21.24 -7.52 38.97
CA ARG A 150 22.26 -8.59 38.97
C ARG A 150 23.58 -8.13 39.59
N LEU A 151 24.03 -6.92 39.24
CA LEU A 151 25.27 -6.33 39.77
C LEU A 151 25.18 -6.08 41.28
N LEU A 152 24.03 -5.59 41.76
CA LEU A 152 23.80 -5.37 43.19
C LEU A 152 23.64 -6.68 43.99
N GLY A 153 23.14 -7.74 43.37
CA GLY A 153 22.99 -9.06 44.00
C GLY A 153 24.30 -9.86 44.12
N GLY A 154 25.36 -9.45 43.41
CA GLY A 154 26.67 -10.11 43.44
C GLY A 154 27.65 -9.56 44.48
N GLU A 155 27.30 -8.47 45.18
CA GLU A 155 28.15 -7.83 46.21
C GLU A 155 27.83 -8.31 47.64
N ALA A 156 27.04 -9.39 47.79
CA ALA A 156 26.56 -9.89 49.10
C ALA A 156 27.21 -11.22 49.54
N GLU A 157 28.35 -11.60 48.97
CA GLU A 157 29.17 -12.72 49.45
C GLU A 157 30.63 -12.25 49.63
N ASP A 158 30.92 -11.69 50.81
CA ASP A 158 32.24 -11.70 51.48
C ASP A 158 32.04 -11.63 53.01
#